data_AF-A0A2V5RC31-F1
#
_entry.id   AF-A0A2V5RC31-F1
#
_cell.length_a   1.000
_cell.length_b   1.000
_cell.length_c   1.000
_cell.angle_alpha   90.00
_cell.angle_beta   90.00
_cell.angle_gamma   90.00
#
_symmetry.space_group_name_H-M   'P 1'
#
loop_
_entity.id
_entity.type
_entity.pdbx_description
1 polymer ?
#
loop_
_entity_poly.entity_id
_entity_poly.type
_entity_poly.pdbx_seq_one_letter_code
_entity_poly.pdbx_strand_id
1 'polypeptide(L)'
;MFPKRIYAACFGIHFLLITAVCLAGLFSLIAESATVLPAALEPYARKAEVAAAWLLGKKAAASSPVRRCIATYLHAAGIQAGYTFFAPNVPGYHRLTLELFYNDGRVEHESPHLRSKATGLRLESLLDRLAEQRYEPIREVLVKMLAFSVWREHPDVKKIRAVFGSVTPPDIAEFEQGKAETFQPIFSFDFSLRDRHGEGQ
;
A
#
# COMPACT_ATOMS: atom_id res chain seq x y z
N MET A 1 9.52 -14.88 49.50
CA MET A 1 8.64 -15.50 48.47
C MET A 1 7.83 -14.48 47.64
N PHE A 2 7.85 -13.18 47.94
CA PHE A 2 7.10 -12.15 47.21
C PHE A 2 7.62 -11.74 45.81
N PRO A 3 8.95 -11.68 45.52
CA PRO A 3 9.40 -11.13 44.23
C PRO A 3 9.01 -12.02 43.04
N LYS A 4 9.03 -13.35 43.21
CA LYS A 4 8.62 -14.29 42.16
C LYS A 4 7.16 -14.13 41.74
N ARG A 5 6.26 -13.82 42.69
CA ARG A 5 4.83 -13.59 42.41
C ARG A 5 4.61 -12.27 41.67
N ILE A 6 5.37 -11.24 42.02
CA ILE A 6 5.31 -9.93 41.35
C ILE A 6 5.81 -10.08 39.90
N TYR A 7 6.94 -10.75 39.67
CA TYR A 7 7.43 -11.00 38.31
C TYR A 7 6.45 -11.84 37.49
N ALA A 8 5.84 -12.87 38.07
CA ALA A 8 4.82 -13.67 37.40
C ALA A 8 3.58 -12.83 37.04
N ALA A 9 3.15 -11.93 37.93
CA ALA A 9 2.05 -11.01 37.65
C ALA A 9 2.42 -10.02 36.53
N CYS A 10 3.61 -9.41 36.57
CA CYS A 10 4.09 -8.51 35.51
C CYS A 10 4.20 -9.22 34.16
N PHE A 11 4.71 -10.46 34.15
CA PHE A 11 4.78 -11.30 32.95
C PHE A 11 3.39 -11.61 32.41
N GLY A 12 2.44 -11.99 33.29
CA GLY A 12 1.06 -12.24 32.91
C GLY A 12 0.37 -11.01 32.33
N ILE A 13 0.56 -9.84 32.94
CA ILE A 13 0.02 -8.57 32.45
C ILE A 13 0.62 -8.22 31.08
N HIS A 14 1.93 -8.34 30.92
CA HIS A 14 2.59 -8.12 29.63
C HIS A 14 2.05 -9.04 28.54
N PHE A 15 1.95 -10.34 28.83
CA PHE A 15 1.45 -11.35 27.91
C PHE A 15 -0.02 -11.14 27.55
N LEU A 16 -0.84 -10.72 28.51
CA LEU A 16 -2.24 -10.36 28.28
C LEU A 16 -2.36 -9.15 27.35
N LEU A 17 -1.54 -8.11 27.58
CA LEU A 17 -1.56 -6.90 26.77
C LEU A 17 -1.10 -7.16 25.32
N ILE A 18 -0.01 -7.88 25.10
CA ILE A 18 0.43 -8.23 23.74
C ILE A 18 -0.61 -9.10 23.03
N THR A 19 -1.23 -10.05 23.74
CA THR A 19 -2.30 -10.89 23.19
C THR A 19 -3.51 -10.04 22.80
N ALA A 20 -3.92 -9.11 23.66
CA ALA A 20 -5.03 -8.19 23.38
C ALA A 20 -4.75 -7.29 22.17
N VAL A 21 -3.52 -6.79 22.02
CA VAL A 21 -3.11 -6.00 20.84
C VAL A 21 -3.14 -6.85 19.56
N CYS A 22 -2.59 -8.06 19.58
CA CYS A 22 -2.61 -8.96 18.43
C CYS A 22 -4.03 -9.38 18.04
N LEU A 23 -4.87 -9.74 19.01
CA LEU A 23 -6.27 -10.11 18.78
C LEU A 23 -7.10 -8.93 18.27
N ALA A 24 -6.89 -7.72 18.79
CA ALA A 24 -7.55 -6.52 18.28
C ALA A 24 -7.25 -6.31 16.79
N GLY A 25 -5.98 -6.46 16.40
CA GLY A 25 -5.58 -6.37 14.99
C GLY A 25 -6.21 -7.48 14.13
N LEU A 26 -6.15 -8.73 14.59
CA LEU A 26 -6.74 -9.87 13.90
C LEU A 26 -8.26 -9.71 13.72
N PHE A 27 -8.99 -9.31 14.76
CA PHE A 27 -10.43 -9.13 14.68
C PHE A 27 -10.84 -7.94 13.82
N SER A 28 -10.05 -6.86 13.79
CA SER A 28 -10.26 -5.74 12.85
C SER A 28 -10.17 -6.25 11.41
N LEU A 29 -9.13 -7.04 11.09
CA LEU A 29 -8.94 -7.62 9.75
C LEU A 29 -10.09 -8.55 9.36
N ILE A 30 -10.54 -9.43 10.27
CA ILE A 30 -11.66 -10.33 9.99
C ILE A 30 -12.96 -9.54 9.82
N ALA A 31 -13.18 -8.51 10.63
CA ALA A 31 -14.40 -7.69 10.58
C ALA A 31 -14.44 -6.72 9.37
N GLU A 32 -13.31 -6.52 8.70
CA GLU A 32 -13.16 -5.77 7.45
C GLU A 32 -13.06 -6.69 6.22
N SER A 33 -13.32 -7.99 6.39
CA SER A 33 -13.25 -9.02 5.34
C SER A 33 -11.87 -9.13 4.68
N ALA A 34 -10.81 -8.70 5.39
CA ALA A 34 -9.43 -8.73 4.92
C ALA A 34 -8.72 -10.09 5.19
N THR A 35 -9.49 -11.16 5.41
CA THR A 35 -8.97 -12.51 5.74
C THR A 35 -9.73 -13.60 4.97
N VAL A 36 -9.17 -14.81 4.88
CA VAL A 36 -9.77 -16.00 4.24
C VAL A 36 -10.93 -16.61 5.05
N LEU A 37 -11.29 -16.00 6.20
CA LEU A 37 -12.35 -16.51 7.05
C LEU A 37 -13.75 -16.18 6.49
N PRO A 38 -14.75 -17.07 6.66
CA PRO A 38 -16.10 -16.84 6.16
C PRO A 38 -16.72 -15.53 6.69
N ALA A 39 -17.43 -14.80 5.82
CA ALA A 39 -18.12 -13.54 6.14
C ALA A 39 -19.10 -13.66 7.33
N ALA A 40 -19.61 -14.87 7.60
CA ALA A 40 -20.43 -15.16 8.78
C ALA A 40 -19.73 -14.85 10.12
N LEU A 41 -18.39 -14.74 10.13
CA LEU A 41 -17.58 -14.43 11.30
C LEU A 41 -17.38 -12.92 11.53
N GLU A 42 -17.65 -12.05 10.55
CA GLU A 42 -17.55 -10.60 10.66
C GLU A 42 -18.28 -10.01 11.87
N PRO A 43 -19.57 -10.32 12.14
CA PRO A 43 -20.27 -9.75 13.29
C PRO A 43 -19.69 -10.21 14.64
N TYR A 44 -19.11 -11.41 14.68
CA TYR A 44 -18.43 -11.93 15.87
C TYR A 44 -17.06 -11.28 16.05
N ALA A 45 -16.31 -11.13 14.97
CA ALA A 45 -15.03 -10.43 14.95
C ALA A 45 -15.20 -8.97 15.37
N ARG A 46 -16.22 -8.26 14.88
CA ARG A 46 -16.50 -6.87 15.28
C ARG A 46 -16.77 -6.74 16.78
N LYS A 47 -17.50 -7.69 17.37
CA LYS A 47 -17.73 -7.74 18.84
C LYS A 47 -16.44 -8.02 19.60
N ALA A 48 -15.63 -8.95 19.11
CA ALA A 48 -14.36 -9.33 19.72
C ALA A 48 -13.31 -8.20 19.62
N GLU A 49 -13.29 -7.46 18.52
CA GLU A 49 -12.49 -6.24 18.32
C GLU A 49 -12.87 -5.16 19.35
N VAL A 50 -14.17 -4.92 19.55
CA VAL A 50 -14.67 -3.98 20.56
C VAL A 50 -14.27 -4.41 21.97
N ALA A 51 -14.34 -5.69 22.28
CA ALA A 51 -13.92 -6.24 23.56
C ALA A 51 -12.40 -6.05 23.78
N ALA A 52 -11.58 -6.34 22.77
CA ALA A 52 -10.13 -6.12 22.83
C ALA A 52 -9.78 -4.63 22.95
N ALA A 53 -10.50 -3.75 22.24
CA ALA A 53 -10.33 -2.30 22.35
C ALA A 53 -10.73 -1.77 23.74
N TRP A 54 -11.74 -2.36 24.38
CA TRP A 54 -12.12 -2.05 25.75
C TRP A 54 -11.03 -2.48 26.73
N LEU A 55 -10.51 -3.71 26.59
CA LEU A 55 -9.41 -4.24 27.41
C LEU A 55 -8.13 -3.39 27.33
N LEU A 56 -7.84 -2.81 26.16
CA LEU A 56 -6.71 -1.89 25.94
C LEU A 56 -6.99 -0.45 26.40
N GLY A 57 -8.15 -0.18 27.01
CA GLY A 57 -8.54 1.16 27.46
C GLY A 57 -8.81 2.15 26.32
N LYS A 58 -8.90 1.70 25.06
CA LYS A 58 -9.13 2.57 23.88
C LYS A 58 -10.52 3.20 23.87
N LYS A 59 -11.50 2.57 24.53
CA LYS A 59 -12.87 3.10 24.70
C LYS A 59 -12.98 4.18 25.79
N ALA A 60 -11.97 4.35 26.64
CA ALA A 60 -11.96 5.40 27.65
C ALA A 60 -11.56 6.77 27.04
N ALA A 61 -12.01 7.86 27.66
CA ALA A 61 -11.63 9.22 27.25
C ALA A 61 -10.10 9.38 27.20
N ALA A 62 -9.59 10.20 26.28
CA ALA A 62 -8.16 10.45 26.14
C ALA A 62 -7.52 11.10 27.39
N SER A 63 -8.34 11.71 28.23
CA SER A 63 -7.96 12.24 29.55
C SER A 63 -7.84 11.18 30.65
N SER A 64 -8.28 9.94 30.40
CA SER A 64 -8.26 8.87 31.40
C SER A 64 -6.82 8.48 31.77
N PRO A 65 -6.47 8.49 33.07
CA PRO A 65 -5.13 8.13 33.52
C PRO A 65 -4.81 6.65 33.22
N VAL A 66 -5.83 5.77 33.25
CA VAL A 66 -5.69 4.36 32.94
C VAL A 66 -5.31 4.15 31.47
N ARG A 67 -5.99 4.84 30.55
CA ARG A 67 -5.68 4.78 29.12
C ARG A 67 -4.27 5.27 28.83
N ARG A 68 -3.85 6.38 29.45
CA ARG A 68 -2.48 6.91 29.30
C ARG A 68 -1.44 5.94 29.83
N CYS A 69 -1.65 5.36 31.01
CA CYS A 69 -0.73 4.40 31.61
C CYS A 69 -0.52 3.18 30.70
N ILE A 70 -1.61 2.58 30.20
CA ILE A 70 -1.54 1.45 29.27
C ILE A 70 -0.83 1.86 27.97
N ALA A 71 -1.18 3.01 27.38
CA ALA A 71 -0.56 3.49 26.15
C ALA A 71 0.95 3.74 26.30
N THR A 72 1.36 4.39 27.40
CA THR A 72 2.78 4.62 27.71
C THR A 72 3.53 3.31 27.90
N TYR A 73 2.93 2.35 28.61
CA TYR A 73 3.54 1.03 28.78
C TYR A 73 3.69 0.28 27.44
N LEU A 74 2.64 0.24 26.61
CA LEU A 74 2.68 -0.41 25.29
C LEU A 74 3.75 0.22 24.38
N HIS A 75 3.91 1.55 24.44
CA HIS A 75 4.94 2.27 23.72
C HIS A 75 6.34 1.92 24.22
N ALA A 76 6.57 1.97 25.54
CA ALA A 76 7.86 1.63 26.15
C ALA A 76 8.25 0.16 25.92
N ALA A 77 7.27 -0.74 25.89
CA ALA A 77 7.47 -2.16 25.62
C ALA A 77 7.53 -2.50 24.11
N GLY A 78 7.31 -1.54 23.22
CA GLY A 78 7.35 -1.75 21.77
C GLY A 78 6.23 -2.61 21.18
N ILE A 79 5.13 -2.82 21.91
CA ILE A 79 4.01 -3.71 21.54
C ILE A 79 2.72 -2.93 21.23
N GLN A 80 2.86 -1.67 20.82
CA GLN A 80 1.75 -0.78 20.47
C GLN A 80 0.92 -1.24 19.26
N ALA A 81 1.50 -2.10 18.41
CA ALA A 81 0.86 -2.72 17.26
C ALA A 81 1.17 -4.22 17.25
N GLY A 82 0.20 -5.04 16.83
CA GLY A 82 0.36 -6.49 16.78
C GLY A 82 1.24 -6.91 15.60
N TYR A 83 1.96 -8.01 15.76
CA TYR A 83 2.74 -8.64 14.68
C TYR A 83 1.83 -9.42 13.71
N THR A 84 0.72 -8.82 13.26
CA THR A 84 -0.22 -9.47 12.34
C THR A 84 0.39 -9.48 10.94
N PHE A 85 0.78 -10.69 10.53
CA PHE A 85 1.54 -11.04 9.33
C PHE A 85 0.61 -11.19 8.10
N PHE A 86 1.05 -10.62 6.98
CA PHE A 86 0.50 -10.71 5.61
C PHE A 86 -1.00 -10.39 5.42
N ALA A 87 -1.32 -9.11 5.22
CA ALA A 87 -2.60 -8.71 4.64
C ALA A 87 -2.63 -9.08 3.13
N PRO A 88 -3.60 -9.90 2.67
CA PRO A 88 -3.86 -10.11 1.24
C PRO A 88 -4.61 -8.92 0.60
N ASN A 89 -5.09 -7.97 1.41
CA ASN A 89 -5.67 -6.71 0.91
C ASN A 89 -4.56 -5.66 0.79
N VAL A 90 -3.77 -5.75 -0.29
CA VAL A 90 -2.88 -4.66 -0.70
C VAL A 90 -3.80 -3.48 -1.06
N PRO A 91 -3.66 -2.30 -0.45
CA PRO A 91 -4.46 -1.15 -0.86
C PRO A 91 -4.25 -0.87 -2.34
N GLY A 92 -5.30 -0.43 -3.03
CA GLY A 92 -5.18 0.01 -4.42
C GLY A 92 -4.06 1.04 -4.55
N TYR A 93 -3.26 0.92 -5.61
CA TYR A 93 -2.08 1.76 -5.83
C TYR A 93 -2.11 2.36 -7.23
N HIS A 94 -1.33 3.42 -7.45
CA HIS A 94 -1.20 4.02 -8.75
C HIS A 94 -0.05 3.39 -9.54
N ARG A 95 -0.30 3.05 -10.80
CA ARG A 95 0.69 2.47 -11.69
C ARG A 95 0.86 3.34 -12.93
N LEU A 96 2.12 3.56 -13.31
CA LEU A 96 2.51 4.12 -14.59
C LEU A 96 3.09 3.00 -15.45
N THR A 97 2.44 2.73 -16.58
CA THR A 97 2.91 1.77 -17.58
C THR A 97 3.39 2.52 -18.82
N LEU A 98 4.57 2.19 -19.31
CA LEU A 98 5.11 2.75 -20.54
C LEU A 98 4.98 1.70 -21.64
N GLU A 99 4.20 2.01 -22.67
CA GLU A 99 4.06 1.20 -23.87
C GLU A 99 5.06 1.71 -24.92
N LEU A 100 6.02 0.86 -25.27
CA LEU A 100 7.08 1.17 -26.23
C LEU A 100 6.68 0.61 -27.59
N PHE A 101 6.56 1.48 -28.59
CA PHE A 101 6.23 1.11 -29.96
C PHE A 101 7.49 1.12 -30.82
N TYR A 102 7.86 -0.05 -31.30
CA TYR A 102 9.03 -0.27 -32.16
C TYR A 102 8.66 -0.13 -33.65
N ASN A 103 9.68 0.03 -34.50
CA ASN A 103 9.49 0.19 -35.95
C ASN A 103 8.96 -1.06 -36.66
N ASP A 104 9.16 -2.23 -36.06
CA ASP A 104 8.68 -3.53 -36.55
C ASP A 104 7.22 -3.82 -36.16
N GLY A 105 6.56 -2.89 -35.46
CA GLY A 105 5.19 -3.04 -34.97
C GLY A 105 5.07 -3.77 -33.64
N ARG A 106 6.19 -4.16 -33.01
CA ARG A 106 6.20 -4.73 -31.66
C ARG A 106 5.81 -3.66 -30.64
N VAL A 107 5.01 -4.07 -29.66
CA VAL A 107 4.66 -3.25 -28.49
C VAL A 107 5.14 -3.97 -27.25
N GLU A 108 5.98 -3.31 -26.46
CA GLU A 108 6.42 -3.83 -25.16
C GLU A 108 5.89 -2.95 -24.04
N HIS A 109 5.53 -3.56 -22.91
CA HIS A 109 5.06 -2.88 -21.72
C HIS A 109 6.16 -2.89 -20.67
N GLU A 110 6.66 -1.72 -20.30
CA GLU A 110 7.71 -1.59 -19.30
C GLU A 110 7.29 -0.66 -18.15
N SER A 111 7.73 -1.02 -16.95
CA SER A 111 7.66 -0.15 -15.78
C SER A 111 8.92 0.71 -15.71
N PRO A 112 8.87 1.95 -15.17
CA PRO A 112 10.07 2.78 -15.04
C PRO A 112 11.19 2.04 -14.30
N HIS A 113 12.37 1.97 -14.90
CA HIS A 113 13.49 1.20 -14.34
C HIS A 113 13.96 1.82 -13.01
N LEU A 114 13.99 1.01 -11.94
CA LEU A 114 14.32 1.45 -10.59
C LEU A 114 15.73 0.97 -10.21
N ARG A 115 16.68 1.90 -10.04
CA ARG A 115 18.06 1.56 -9.63
C ARG A 115 18.19 0.92 -8.24
N SER A 116 17.17 1.02 -7.39
CA SER A 116 17.19 0.43 -6.03
C SER A 116 15.78 0.28 -5.44
N LYS A 117 15.62 -0.60 -4.44
CA LYS A 117 14.35 -0.74 -3.69
C LYS A 117 13.90 0.56 -3.02
N ALA A 118 14.84 1.38 -2.54
CA ALA A 118 14.52 2.69 -1.96
C ALA A 118 14.04 3.70 -3.00
N THR A 119 14.51 3.58 -4.25
CA THR A 119 14.00 4.38 -5.39
C THR A 119 12.57 3.97 -5.73
N GLY A 120 12.21 2.70 -5.56
CA GLY A 120 10.83 2.23 -5.72
C GLY A 120 9.85 2.94 -4.79
N LEU A 121 10.14 2.98 -3.48
CA LEU A 121 9.27 3.69 -2.52
C LEU A 121 9.11 5.19 -2.85
N ARG A 122 10.15 5.83 -3.40
CA ARG A 122 10.08 7.23 -3.83
C ARG A 122 9.25 7.40 -5.10
N LEU A 123 9.29 6.43 -6.01
CA LEU A 123 8.46 6.42 -7.21
C LEU A 123 6.99 6.22 -6.83
N GLU A 124 6.66 5.27 -5.97
CA GLU A 124 5.28 5.06 -5.49
C GLU A 124 4.70 6.36 -4.90
N SER A 125 5.44 7.03 -4.01
CA SER A 125 5.00 8.32 -3.46
C SER A 125 4.87 9.42 -4.51
N LEU A 126 5.68 9.40 -5.58
CA LEU A 126 5.55 10.33 -6.71
C LEU A 126 4.28 10.03 -7.52
N LEU A 127 3.97 8.75 -7.76
CA LEU A 127 2.78 8.32 -8.49
C LEU A 127 1.50 8.70 -7.74
N ASP A 128 1.47 8.52 -6.42
CA ASP A 128 0.35 8.98 -5.59
C ASP A 128 0.15 10.50 -5.68
N ARG A 129 1.23 11.27 -5.65
CA ARG A 129 1.16 12.74 -5.85
C ARG A 129 0.74 13.13 -7.27
N LEU A 130 1.09 12.35 -8.28
CA LEU A 130 0.68 12.56 -9.68
C LEU A 130 -0.83 12.42 -9.85
N ALA A 131 -1.46 11.49 -9.11
CA ALA A 131 -2.90 11.34 -9.08
C ALA A 131 -3.60 12.57 -8.46
N GLU A 132 -3.04 13.12 -7.38
CA GLU A 132 -3.61 14.29 -6.68
C GLU A 132 -3.34 15.62 -7.39
N GLN A 133 -2.23 15.73 -8.14
CA GLN A 133 -1.86 16.96 -8.85
C GLN A 133 -2.95 17.30 -9.86
N ARG A 134 -3.55 18.50 -9.81
CA ARG A 134 -4.60 18.92 -10.76
C ARG A 134 -4.07 19.65 -11.99
N TYR A 135 -2.83 20.13 -11.95
CA TYR A 135 -2.24 20.90 -13.04
C TYR A 135 -1.54 19.98 -14.06
N GLU A 136 -2.15 19.80 -15.23
CA GLU A 136 -1.68 18.88 -16.27
C GLU A 136 -0.25 19.12 -16.76
N PRO A 137 0.22 20.36 -16.99
CA PRO A 137 1.57 20.56 -17.52
C PRO A 137 2.67 20.01 -16.60
N ILE A 138 2.46 20.05 -15.28
CA ILE A 138 3.40 19.45 -14.34
C ILE A 138 3.34 17.91 -14.43
N ARG A 139 2.15 17.32 -14.59
CA ARG A 139 2.02 15.87 -14.79
C ARG A 139 2.76 15.44 -16.05
N GLU A 140 2.54 16.12 -17.16
CA GLU A 140 3.18 15.81 -18.44
C GLU A 140 4.71 15.88 -18.33
N VAL A 141 5.27 16.94 -17.73
CA VAL A 141 6.73 17.08 -17.56
C VAL A 141 7.31 15.96 -16.70
N LEU A 142 6.67 15.62 -15.58
CA LEU A 142 7.11 14.53 -14.71
C LEU A 142 7.08 13.18 -15.44
N VAL A 143 5.98 12.89 -16.14
CA VAL A 143 5.84 11.65 -16.92
C VAL A 143 6.84 11.61 -18.08
N LYS A 144 7.09 12.74 -18.73
CA LYS A 144 8.10 12.87 -19.80
C LYS A 144 9.50 12.56 -19.30
N MET A 145 9.87 13.01 -18.09
CA MET A 145 11.17 12.68 -17.50
C MET A 145 11.31 11.17 -17.23
N LEU A 146 10.23 10.52 -16.75
CA LEU A 146 10.21 9.07 -16.52
C LEU A 146 10.30 8.30 -17.84
N ALA A 147 9.50 8.69 -18.84
CA ALA A 147 9.51 8.11 -20.18
C ALA A 147 10.88 8.27 -20.86
N PHE A 148 11.52 9.44 -20.72
CA PHE A 148 12.85 9.69 -21.27
C PHE A 148 13.92 8.79 -20.64
N SER A 149 13.79 8.43 -19.36
CA SER A 149 14.74 7.51 -18.74
C SER A 149 14.71 6.13 -19.39
N VAL A 150 13.51 5.62 -19.69
CA VAL A 150 13.32 4.31 -20.37
C VAL A 150 13.72 4.40 -21.84
N TRP A 151 13.40 5.49 -22.53
CA TRP A 151 13.79 5.68 -23.93
C TRP A 151 15.31 5.60 -24.13
N ARG A 152 16.13 6.09 -23.19
CA ARG A 152 17.59 5.98 -23.29
C ARG A 152 18.10 4.53 -23.32
N GLU A 153 17.33 3.59 -22.79
CA GLU A 153 17.68 2.17 -22.76
C GLU A 153 17.16 1.44 -24.02
N HIS A 154 16.16 2.01 -24.70
CA HIS A 154 15.55 1.48 -25.93
C HIS A 154 15.61 2.50 -27.08
N PRO A 155 16.80 2.72 -27.69
CA PRO A 155 17.00 3.78 -28.68
C PRO A 155 16.26 3.56 -30.01
N ASP A 156 15.78 2.34 -30.26
CA ASP A 156 15.05 1.91 -31.45
C ASP A 156 13.53 2.14 -31.36
N VAL A 157 13.03 2.62 -30.22
CA VAL A 157 11.62 2.94 -30.00
C VAL A 157 11.25 4.24 -30.72
N LYS A 158 10.14 4.21 -31.46
CA LYS A 158 9.61 5.36 -32.24
C LYS A 158 8.66 6.22 -31.42
N LYS A 159 7.86 5.58 -30.58
CA LYS A 159 6.82 6.22 -29.77
C LYS A 159 6.76 5.54 -28.42
N ILE A 160 6.64 6.33 -27.35
CA ILE A 160 6.29 5.83 -26.02
C ILE A 160 4.93 6.42 -25.64
N ARG A 161 3.98 5.55 -25.29
CA ARG A 161 2.73 5.96 -24.65
C ARG A 161 2.85 5.68 -23.16
N ALA A 162 2.73 6.72 -22.35
CA ALA A 162 2.66 6.58 -20.91
C ALA A 162 1.20 6.52 -20.47
N VAL A 163 0.78 5.42 -19.86
CA VAL A 163 -0.58 5.23 -19.34
C VAL A 163 -0.51 5.20 -17.82
N PHE A 164 -1.18 6.16 -17.18
CA PHE A 164 -1.29 6.23 -15.74
C PHE A 164 -2.69 5.82 -15.30
N GLY A 165 -2.78 4.99 -14.27
CA GLY A 165 -4.06 4.52 -13.76
C GLY A 165 -3.98 3.98 -12.34
N SER A 166 -5.14 3.71 -11.77
CA SER A 166 -5.27 3.04 -10.47
C SER A 166 -5.39 1.53 -10.69
N VAL A 167 -4.62 0.77 -9.94
CA VAL A 167 -4.70 -0.69 -9.85
C VAL A 167 -5.52 -1.05 -8.64
N THR A 168 -6.61 -1.78 -8.86
CA THR A 168 -7.37 -2.42 -7.80
C THR A 168 -7.00 -3.91 -7.81
N PRO A 169 -6.32 -4.42 -6.79
CA PRO A 169 -6.08 -5.86 -6.70
C PRO A 169 -7.41 -6.61 -6.57
N PRO A 170 -7.48 -7.86 -7.07
CA PRO A 170 -8.70 -8.64 -6.94
C PRO A 170 -8.99 -8.88 -5.47
N ASP A 171 -10.28 -8.90 -5.12
CA ASP A 171 -10.68 -9.42 -3.82
C ASP A 171 -10.41 -10.95 -3.76
N ILE A 172 -10.54 -11.55 -2.58
CA ILE A 172 -10.23 -12.97 -2.40
C ILE A 172 -11.18 -13.87 -3.23
N ALA A 173 -12.46 -13.52 -3.32
CA ALA A 173 -13.42 -14.28 -4.12
C ALA A 173 -13.10 -14.18 -5.62
N GLU A 174 -12.57 -13.04 -6.06
CA GLU A 174 -12.11 -12.81 -7.42
C GLU A 174 -10.81 -13.55 -7.73
N PHE A 175 -9.86 -13.57 -6.81
CA PHE A 175 -8.62 -14.32 -6.94
C PHE A 175 -8.87 -15.83 -7.02
N GLU A 176 -9.77 -16.38 -6.20
CA GLU A 176 -10.17 -17.80 -6.25
C GLU A 176 -10.82 -18.18 -7.60
N GLN A 177 -11.44 -17.22 -8.28
CA GLN A 177 -12.00 -17.38 -9.63
C GLN A 177 -10.96 -17.17 -10.74
N GLY A 178 -9.69 -16.93 -10.39
CA GLY A 178 -8.61 -16.67 -11.33
C GLY A 178 -8.64 -15.28 -11.96
N LYS A 179 -9.39 -14.32 -11.39
CA LYS A 179 -9.38 -12.94 -11.86
C LYS A 179 -8.07 -12.24 -11.44
N ALA A 180 -7.53 -11.44 -12.35
CA ALA A 180 -6.33 -10.65 -12.15
C ALA A 180 -6.66 -9.25 -11.61
N GLU A 181 -5.61 -8.47 -11.33
CA GLU A 181 -5.73 -7.06 -10.99
C GLU A 181 -6.51 -6.26 -12.05
N THR A 182 -7.35 -5.35 -11.60
CA THR A 182 -8.10 -4.44 -12.48
C THR A 182 -7.36 -3.12 -12.59
N PHE A 183 -6.91 -2.78 -13.80
CA PHE A 183 -6.28 -1.49 -14.10
C PHE A 183 -7.31 -0.51 -14.68
N GLN A 184 -7.51 0.62 -14.01
CA GLN A 184 -8.38 1.70 -14.48
C GLN A 184 -7.52 2.89 -14.95
N PRO A 185 -7.43 3.15 -16.26
CA PRO A 185 -6.65 4.26 -16.79
C PRO A 185 -7.30 5.60 -16.42
N ILE A 186 -6.50 6.55 -15.95
CA ILE A 186 -6.92 7.90 -15.55
C ILE A 186 -6.50 8.92 -16.61
N PHE A 187 -5.24 8.89 -17.03
CA PHE A 187 -4.72 9.75 -18.09
C PHE A 187 -3.61 9.06 -18.87
N SER A 188 -3.34 9.54 -20.08
CA SER A 188 -2.23 9.07 -20.90
C SER A 188 -1.54 10.21 -21.64
N PHE A 189 -0.26 10.03 -21.89
CA PHE A 189 0.56 10.95 -22.68
C PHE A 189 1.32 10.19 -23.76
N ASP A 190 1.30 10.73 -24.98
CA ASP A 190 2.01 10.18 -26.12
C ASP A 190 3.27 11.00 -26.39
N PHE A 191 4.43 10.36 -26.33
CA PHE A 191 5.71 10.97 -26.66
C PHE A 191 6.26 10.34 -27.94
N SER A 192 6.63 11.18 -28.89
CA SER A 192 7.40 10.79 -30.07
C SER A 192 8.68 11.61 -30.13
N LEU A 193 9.76 11.01 -30.64
CA LEU A 193 10.91 11.81 -31.04
C LEU A 193 10.44 12.69 -32.20
N ARG A 194 10.52 14.02 -32.03
CA ARG A 194 10.35 14.93 -33.16
C ARG A 194 11.40 14.54 -34.19
N ASP A 195 10.98 14.17 -35.40
CA ASP A 195 11.92 13.96 -36.50
C ASP A 195 12.83 15.18 -36.57
N ARG A 196 14.14 14.93 -36.49
CA ARG A 196 15.13 15.95 -36.79
C ARG A 196 15.10 16.14 -38.32
N HIS A 197 14.06 16.79 -38.81
CA HIS A 197 13.95 17.27 -40.18
C HIS A 197 13.37 18.67 -40.16
N GLY A 198 14.26 19.61 -40.41
CA GLY A 198 14.03 21.06 -40.39
C GLY A 198 15.35 21.81 -40.44
N GLU A 199 16.30 21.36 -41.27
CA GLU A 199 17.22 22.31 -41.91
C GLU A 199 16.45 23.02 -43.01
N GLY A 200 16.61 24.34 -43.13
CA GLY A 200 16.32 25.09 -44.34
C GLY A 200 15.00 25.86 -44.39
N GLN A 201 14.99 27.03 -43.77
CA GLN A 201 14.69 28.28 -44.49
C GLN A 201 15.49 29.43 -43.89
#